data_AF-A0A5C5FMU6-F1
#
_entry.id   AF-A0A5C5FMU6-F1
#
_cell.length_a   1.000
_cell.length_b   1.000
_cell.length_c   1.000
_cell.angle_alpha   90.00
_cell.angle_beta   90.00
_cell.angle_gamma   90.00
#
_symmetry.space_group_name_H-M   'P 1'
#
loop_
_entity.id
_entity.type
_entity.pdbx_description
1 polymer ?
#
loop_
_entity_poly.entity_id
_entity_poly.type
_entity_poly.pdbx_seq_one_letter_code
_entity_poly.pdbx_strand_id
1 'polypeptide(L)'
;RIAGVNTVRVAWEKDALGQWKMTEVPDSQGFFKADLVLLALGFLGPEDAAIKSLGLEQDARSNIRTPQGKYLTGVEGVFAAGDCRRGQSLIVHGINEGRSCAAEVDRFLVGDTRLPNAGSI
;
A
#
# COMPACT_ATOMS: atom_id res chain seq x y z
N ARG A 1 19.97 -19.47 16.99
CA ARG A 1 20.71 -18.23 17.33
C ARG A 1 21.49 -17.82 16.11
N ILE A 2 21.33 -16.60 15.62
CA ILE A 2 22.15 -16.06 14.53
C ILE A 2 23.46 -15.49 15.10
N ALA A 3 24.49 -15.34 14.26
CA ALA A 3 25.74 -14.70 14.66
C ALA A 3 25.71 -13.17 14.41
N GLY A 4 24.94 -12.73 13.41
CA GLY A 4 24.91 -11.35 12.96
C GLY A 4 24.36 -11.21 11.54
N VAL A 5 24.55 -10.04 10.96
CA VAL A 5 24.14 -9.66 9.60
C VAL A 5 25.35 -9.17 8.83
N ASN A 6 25.57 -9.75 7.64
CA ASN A 6 26.49 -9.20 6.66
C ASN A 6 25.78 -8.09 5.88
N THR A 7 26.46 -6.96 5.70
CA THR A 7 25.93 -5.80 4.98
C THR A 7 26.94 -5.28 3.98
N VAL A 8 26.47 -4.60 2.94
CA VAL A 8 27.29 -3.79 2.03
C VAL A 8 26.76 -2.36 2.08
N ARG A 9 27.65 -1.36 1.94
CA ARG A 9 27.19 0.03 1.85
C ARG A 9 26.63 0.27 0.45
N VAL A 10 25.57 1.06 0.40
CA VAL A 10 24.96 1.50 -0.86
C VAL A 10 25.15 3.00 -1.07
N ALA A 11 25.45 3.38 -2.30
CA ALA A 11 25.43 4.74 -2.77
C ALA A 11 24.18 4.98 -3.63
N TRP A 12 23.66 6.20 -3.57
CA TRP A 12 22.57 6.63 -4.43
C TRP A 12 23.13 7.65 -5.42
N GLU A 13 23.05 7.31 -6.70
CA GLU A 13 23.52 8.16 -7.79
C GLU A 13 22.39 8.34 -8.80
N LYS A 14 22.37 9.49 -9.49
CA LYS A 14 21.45 9.67 -10.61
C LYS A 14 22.07 9.11 -11.87
N ASP A 15 21.32 8.32 -12.61
CA ASP A 15 21.73 7.87 -13.94
C ASP A 15 21.64 9.01 -14.98
N ALA A 16 21.99 8.71 -16.23
CA ALA A 16 21.94 9.66 -17.34
C ALA A 16 20.52 10.21 -17.63
N LEU A 17 19.47 9.55 -17.15
CA LEU A 17 18.07 9.96 -17.26
C LEU A 17 17.58 10.69 -15.99
N GLY A 18 18.46 10.91 -15.01
CA GLY A 18 18.15 11.57 -13.75
C GLY A 18 17.46 10.68 -12.71
N GLN A 19 17.33 9.37 -12.98
CA GLN A 19 16.70 8.42 -12.07
C GLN A 19 17.68 7.99 -10.99
N TRP A 20 17.20 7.90 -9.75
CA TRP A 20 18.00 7.39 -8.64
C TRP A 20 18.26 5.90 -8.81
N LYS A 21 19.54 5.54 -8.89
CA LYS A 21 20.03 4.17 -8.91
C LYS A 21 20.79 3.90 -7.62
N MET A 22 20.41 2.83 -6.94
CA MET A 22 21.16 2.30 -5.80
C MET A 22 22.28 1.40 -6.32
N THR A 23 23.52 1.67 -5.93
CA THR A 23 24.71 0.88 -6.31
C THR A 23 25.47 0.46 -5.06
N GLU A 24 25.96 -0.78 -5.05
CA GLU A 24 26.84 -1.25 -3.99
C GLU A 24 28.20 -0.54 -4.09
N VAL A 25 28.71 -0.09 -2.95
CA VAL A 25 30.07 0.47 -2.87
C VAL A 25 31.05 -0.71 -2.82
N PRO A 26 31.99 -0.84 -3.76
CA PRO A 26 33.00 -1.90 -3.74
C PRO A 26 33.77 -1.91 -2.42
N ASP A 27 34.19 -3.11 -1.98
CA ASP A 27 35.00 -3.34 -0.79
C ASP A 27 34.43 -2.75 0.52
N SER A 28 33.11 -2.56 0.58
CA SER A 28 32.41 -1.96 1.73
C SER A 28 31.66 -2.97 2.60
N GLN A 29 32.00 -4.25 2.48
CA GLN A 29 31.35 -5.31 3.25
C GLN A 29 31.65 -5.14 4.75
N GLY A 30 30.62 -5.35 5.57
CA GLY A 30 30.70 -5.26 7.02
C GLY A 30 29.88 -6.35 7.70
N PHE A 31 30.23 -6.65 8.95
CA PHE A 31 29.52 -7.63 9.77
C PHE A 31 29.03 -6.97 11.06
N PHE A 32 27.72 -7.04 11.29
CA PHE A 32 27.08 -6.57 12.51
C PHE A 32 26.68 -7.77 13.36
N LYS A 33 27.33 -7.95 14.51
CA LYS A 33 26.96 -9.02 15.46
C LYS A 33 25.54 -8.79 15.98
N ALA A 34 24.70 -9.82 15.93
CA ALA A 34 23.32 -9.77 16.40
C ALA A 34 22.86 -11.14 16.86
N ASP A 35 22.06 -11.17 17.91
CA ASP A 35 21.42 -12.40 18.42
C ASP A 35 19.97 -12.56 17.91
N LEU A 36 19.35 -11.46 17.47
CA LEU A 36 18.00 -11.35 16.91
C LEU A 36 17.96 -10.31 15.79
N VAL A 37 17.26 -10.59 14.70
CA VAL A 37 17.02 -9.66 13.58
C VAL A 37 15.52 -9.55 13.35
N LEU A 38 15.02 -8.30 13.34
CA LEU A 38 13.62 -7.98 13.08
C LEU A 38 13.52 -7.26 11.73
N LEU A 39 12.83 -7.87 10.76
CA LEU A 39 12.63 -7.28 9.45
C LEU A 39 11.37 -6.39 9.48
N ALA A 40 11.58 -5.07 9.47
CA ALA A 40 10.52 -4.06 9.44
C ALA A 40 10.37 -3.45 8.03
N LEU A 41 10.18 -4.31 7.02
CA LEU A 41 10.18 -3.93 5.60
C LEU A 41 8.80 -3.46 5.09
N GLY A 42 7.77 -3.51 5.95
CA GLY A 42 6.38 -3.21 5.58
C GLY A 42 5.68 -4.35 4.84
N PHE A 43 4.64 -4.02 4.08
CA PHE A 43 3.74 -4.92 3.37
C PHE A 43 3.63 -4.59 1.88
N LEU A 44 3.55 -5.60 1.01
CA LEU A 44 3.44 -5.36 -0.43
C LEU A 44 2.01 -5.07 -0.90
N GLY A 45 1.01 -5.51 -0.15
CA GLY A 45 -0.40 -5.38 -0.50
C GLY A 45 -1.29 -6.18 0.46
N PRO A 46 -2.61 -6.20 0.22
CA PRO A 46 -3.55 -7.04 0.96
C PRO A 46 -3.40 -8.53 0.64
N GLU A 47 -4.05 -9.39 1.42
CA GLU A 47 -4.03 -10.84 1.20
C GLU A 47 -4.67 -11.25 -0.13
N ASP A 48 -3.94 -12.06 -0.90
CA ASP A 48 -4.34 -12.57 -2.21
C ASP A 48 -5.63 -13.38 -2.23
N ALA A 49 -5.96 -14.08 -1.13
CA ALA A 49 -7.08 -15.02 -1.10
C ALA A 49 -8.42 -14.31 -1.36
N ALA A 50 -8.65 -13.18 -0.69
CA ALA A 50 -9.86 -12.38 -0.86
C ALA A 50 -9.95 -11.82 -2.28
N ILE A 51 -8.84 -11.26 -2.78
CA ILE A 51 -8.73 -10.69 -4.13
C ILE A 51 -9.13 -11.72 -5.19
N LYS A 52 -8.53 -12.92 -5.14
CA LYS A 52 -8.80 -13.99 -6.10
C LYS A 52 -10.23 -14.52 -5.99
N SER A 53 -10.73 -14.69 -4.76
CA SER A 53 -12.09 -15.19 -4.54
C SER A 53 -13.18 -14.26 -5.07
N LEU A 54 -12.93 -12.95 -5.04
CA LEU A 54 -13.85 -11.92 -5.50
C LEU A 54 -13.59 -11.48 -6.94
N GLY A 55 -12.50 -11.92 -7.58
CA GLY A 55 -12.14 -11.52 -8.94
C GLY A 55 -11.70 -10.06 -9.06
N LEU A 56 -11.05 -9.50 -8.03
CA LEU A 56 -10.65 -8.09 -8.00
C LEU A 56 -9.37 -7.84 -8.81
N GLU A 57 -9.34 -6.73 -9.54
CA GLU A 57 -8.13 -6.25 -10.20
C GLU A 57 -7.21 -5.53 -9.21
N GLN A 58 -5.89 -5.64 -9.43
CA GLN A 58 -4.87 -4.91 -8.68
C GLN A 58 -4.15 -3.90 -9.57
N ASP A 59 -3.61 -2.84 -8.97
CA ASP A 59 -2.70 -1.91 -9.63
C ASP A 59 -1.26 -2.45 -9.68
N ALA A 60 -0.35 -1.69 -10.30
CA ALA A 60 1.06 -2.06 -10.41
C ALA A 60 1.81 -2.16 -9.04
N ARG A 61 1.17 -1.75 -7.95
CA ARG A 61 1.70 -1.82 -6.57
C ARG A 61 0.94 -2.85 -5.73
N SER A 62 0.17 -3.75 -6.35
CA SER A 62 -0.62 -4.81 -5.70
C SER A 62 -1.80 -4.30 -4.85
N ASN A 63 -2.19 -3.04 -4.95
CA ASN A 63 -3.40 -2.55 -4.27
C ASN A 63 -4.65 -2.86 -5.08
N ILE A 64 -5.79 -3.04 -4.42
CA ILE A 64 -7.08 -3.22 -5.10
C ILE A 64 -7.39 -1.97 -5.92
N ARG A 65 -7.59 -2.17 -7.22
CA ARG A 65 -7.78 -1.10 -8.19
C ARG A 65 -9.19 -0.51 -8.07
N THR A 66 -9.27 0.81 -7.94
CA THR A 66 -10.52 1.58 -8.07
C THR A 66 -10.27 2.82 -8.94
N PRO A 67 -11.31 3.40 -9.58
CA PRO A 67 -11.17 4.67 -10.27
C PRO A 67 -10.74 5.81 -9.34
N GLN A 68 -10.10 6.84 -9.90
CA GLN A 68 -9.65 7.99 -9.11
C GLN A 68 -10.82 8.67 -8.39
N GLY A 69 -10.72 8.80 -7.07
CA GLY A 69 -11.77 9.40 -6.23
C GLY A 69 -13.01 8.52 -6.03
N LYS A 70 -12.94 7.24 -6.38
CA LYS A 70 -14.00 6.24 -6.19
C LYS A 70 -13.52 5.04 -5.38
N TYR A 71 -14.47 4.35 -4.77
CA TYR A 71 -14.22 3.18 -3.92
C TYR A 71 -14.82 1.89 -4.48
N LEU A 72 -15.77 1.97 -5.42
CA LEU A 72 -16.25 0.82 -6.18
C LEU A 72 -15.13 0.21 -7.01
N THR A 73 -15.01 -1.12 -6.94
CA THR A 73 -14.05 -1.91 -7.71
C THR A 73 -14.60 -2.23 -9.10
N GLY A 74 -13.88 -3.06 -9.88
CA GLY A 74 -14.42 -3.61 -11.14
C GLY A 74 -15.56 -4.62 -10.94
N VAL A 75 -15.80 -5.07 -9.71
CA VAL A 75 -16.85 -6.03 -9.36
C VAL A 75 -18.01 -5.30 -8.70
N GLU A 76 -19.20 -5.44 -9.28
CA GLU A 76 -20.40 -4.77 -8.82
C GLU A 76 -20.72 -5.12 -7.36
N GLY A 77 -21.04 -4.11 -6.56
CA GLY A 77 -21.32 -4.26 -5.13
C GLY A 77 -20.08 -4.50 -4.25
N VAL A 78 -18.86 -4.55 -4.82
CA VAL A 78 -17.63 -4.70 -4.05
C VAL A 78 -16.84 -3.38 -4.04
N PHE A 79 -16.51 -2.93 -2.83
CA PHE A 79 -15.81 -1.67 -2.59
C PHE A 79 -14.51 -1.92 -1.82
N ALA A 80 -13.51 -1.07 -2.04
CA ALA A 80 -12.24 -1.11 -1.32
C ALA A 80 -11.91 0.27 -0.76
N ALA A 81 -11.24 0.32 0.40
CA ALA A 81 -10.83 1.55 1.07
C ALA A 81 -9.67 1.28 2.04
N GLY A 82 -8.86 2.31 2.33
CA GLY A 82 -7.72 2.20 3.23
C GLY A 82 -6.52 1.53 2.58
N ASP A 83 -5.64 0.93 3.37
CA ASP A 83 -4.33 0.45 2.91
C ASP A 83 -4.42 -0.62 1.81
N CYS A 84 -5.48 -1.43 1.78
CA CYS A 84 -5.67 -2.43 0.72
C CYS A 84 -5.91 -1.82 -0.67
N ARG A 85 -6.35 -0.55 -0.73
CA ARG A 85 -6.65 0.21 -1.96
C ARG A 85 -5.61 1.30 -2.23
N ARG A 86 -5.11 1.95 -1.17
CA ARG A 86 -4.19 3.08 -1.22
C ARG A 86 -2.72 2.68 -1.17
N GLY A 87 -2.43 1.55 -0.54
CA GLY A 87 -1.11 1.21 0.00
C GLY A 87 -0.91 1.79 1.40
N GLN A 88 0.17 1.35 2.06
CA GLN A 88 0.51 1.70 3.45
C GLN A 88 0.43 3.21 3.68
N SER A 89 -0.39 3.64 4.65
CA SER A 89 -0.63 5.05 4.91
C SER A 89 -0.88 5.37 6.38
N LEU A 90 -1.27 6.63 6.65
CA LEU A 90 -1.64 7.07 7.98
C LEU A 90 -3.06 6.63 8.33
N ILE A 91 -3.31 6.42 9.62
CA ILE A 91 -4.64 6.07 10.16
C ILE A 91 -5.71 7.07 9.70
N VAL A 92 -5.39 8.37 9.66
CA VAL A 92 -6.33 9.42 9.22
C VAL A 92 -6.76 9.23 7.75
N HIS A 93 -5.90 8.70 6.89
CA HIS A 93 -6.28 8.38 5.52
C HIS A 93 -7.22 7.17 5.47
N GLY A 94 -6.95 6.13 6.28
CA GLY A 94 -7.86 5.01 6.44
C GLY A 94 -9.26 5.44 6.90
N ILE A 95 -9.34 6.32 7.89
CA ILE A 95 -10.61 6.90 8.37
C ILE A 95 -11.31 7.70 7.27
N ASN A 96 -10.57 8.58 6.58
CA ASN A 96 -11.15 9.42 5.53
C ASN A 96 -11.69 8.59 4.35
N GLU A 97 -10.93 7.59 3.90
CA GLU A 97 -11.38 6.67 2.86
C GLU A 97 -12.56 5.82 3.31
N GLY A 98 -12.54 5.29 4.54
CA GLY A 98 -13.66 4.52 5.08
C GLY A 98 -14.97 5.32 5.09
N ARG A 99 -14.94 6.59 5.53
CA ARG A 99 -16.11 7.48 5.50
C ARG A 99 -16.61 7.74 4.08
N SER A 100 -15.69 8.03 3.17
CA SER A 100 -16.02 8.33 1.78
C SER A 100 -16.55 7.10 1.04
N CYS A 101 -16.00 5.92 1.33
CA CYS A 101 -16.47 4.64 0.84
C CYS A 101 -17.88 4.34 1.35
N ALA A 102 -18.16 4.56 2.65
CA ALA A 102 -19.50 4.41 3.20
C ALA A 102 -20.54 5.30 2.49
N ALA A 103 -20.20 6.57 2.19
CA ALA A 103 -21.07 7.45 1.41
C ALA A 103 -21.25 7.01 -0.06
N GLU A 104 -20.30 6.28 -0.63
CA GLU A 104 -20.43 5.68 -1.96
C GLU A 104 -21.31 4.42 -1.94
N VAL A 105 -21.14 3.57 -0.92
CA VAL A 105 -21.97 2.38 -0.69
C VAL A 105 -23.43 2.78 -0.44
N ASP A 106 -23.68 3.79 0.39
CA ASP A 106 -25.03 4.29 0.69
C ASP A 106 -25.73 4.79 -0.59
N ARG A 107 -25.03 5.58 -1.41
CA ARG A 107 -25.52 6.00 -2.73
C ARG A 107 -25.78 4.82 -3.67
N PHE A 108 -24.92 3.81 -3.66
CA PHE A 108 -25.09 2.63 -4.50
C PHE A 108 -26.36 1.84 -4.12
N LEU A 109 -26.63 1.69 -2.82
CA LEU A 109 -27.77 0.91 -2.33
C LEU A 109 -29.10 1.69 -2.36
N VAL A 110 -29.08 2.99 -2.08
CA VAL A 110 -30.28 3.81 -1.85
C VAL A 110 -30.56 4.82 -2.97
N GLY A 111 -29.56 5.09 -3.83
CA GLY A 111 -29.63 6.08 -4.91
C GLY A 111 -29.22 7.50 -4.50
N ASP A 112 -29.13 7.79 -3.21
CA ASP A 112 -28.66 9.07 -2.64
C ASP A 112 -27.95 8.82 -1.29
N THR A 113 -27.25 9.81 -0.73
CA THR A 113 -26.65 9.71 0.61
C THR A 113 -26.78 11.00 1.42
N ARG A 114 -27.02 10.82 2.72
CA ARG A 114 -26.94 11.89 3.72
C ARG A 114 -25.62 11.82 4.52
N LEU A 115 -24.75 10.89 4.19
CA LEU A 115 -23.46 10.75 4.85
C LEU A 115 -22.51 11.86 4.38
N PRO A 116 -21.70 12.41 5.28
CA PRO A 116 -20.71 13.42 4.95
C PRO A 116 -19.62 12.88 4.01
N ASN A 117 -19.28 13.65 2.98
CA ASN A 117 -18.13 13.41 2.10
C ASN A 117 -16.84 14.00 2.68
N ALA A 118 -15.69 13.66 2.11
CA ALA A 118 -14.36 14.08 2.58
C ALA A 118 -14.31 15.59 2.91
N GLY A 119 -14.03 15.91 4.17
CA GLY A 119 -13.95 17.30 4.68
C GLY A 119 -15.25 17.90 5.21
N SER A 120 -16.38 17.20 5.13
CA SER A 120 -17.65 17.61 5.77
C SER A 120 -17.87 16.90 7.10
N ILE A 121 -18.48 17.64 8.04
CA ILE A 121 -18.96 17.15 9.34
C ILE A 121 -20.42 16.73 9.24
#